data_AF-A0A1C7LN05-F1
#
_entry.id   AF-A0A1C7LN05-F1
#
_cell.length_a   1.000
_cell.length_b   1.000
_cell.length_c   1.000
_cell.angle_alpha   90.00
_cell.angle_beta   90.00
_cell.angle_gamma   90.00
#
_symmetry.space_group_name_H-M   'P 1'
#
loop_
_entity.id
_entity.type
_entity.pdbx_description
1 polymer ?
#
loop_
_entity_poly.entity_id
_entity_poly.type
_entity_poly.pdbx_seq_one_letter_code
_entity_poly.pdbx_strand_id
1 'polypeptide(L)'
;MLGFHGVNVHGSESRNKSMVVHIENVYEHRKVEDIANEMIGQRTFIGWPFLQEGLVSAVSDSLFTYEKVSLIPGKPAKVISNPHAPQGLGHWKSKAERLESYYSKRCGVITGNIDVLIHVRPLKGLKRLDTGALSRIMKARRRRRSKLSK
;
A
#
# COMPACT_ATOMS: atom_id res chain seq x y z
N MET A 1 8.65 6.72 -22.06
CA MET A 1 9.63 7.52 -22.84
C MET A 1 11.02 6.91 -22.68
N LEU A 2 11.87 6.96 -23.70
CA LEU A 2 13.27 6.53 -23.59
C LEU A 2 14.13 7.69 -23.06
N GLY A 3 14.80 7.53 -21.92
CA GLY A 3 15.54 8.62 -21.26
C GLY A 3 16.69 8.16 -20.37
N PHE A 4 17.62 9.07 -20.06
CA PHE A 4 18.69 8.82 -19.08
C PHE A 4 18.14 9.04 -17.66
N HIS A 5 17.99 7.96 -16.90
CA HIS A 5 17.33 8.00 -15.56
C HIS A 5 18.17 7.38 -14.43
N GLY A 6 19.32 6.79 -14.76
CA GLY A 6 20.21 6.17 -13.76
C GLY A 6 19.58 4.96 -13.07
N VAL A 7 18.79 4.15 -13.78
CA VAL A 7 18.19 2.92 -13.23
C VAL A 7 19.31 1.98 -12.80
N ASN A 8 19.19 1.44 -11.58
CA ASN A 8 20.15 0.55 -10.96
C ASN A 8 19.51 -0.82 -10.73
N VAL A 9 19.88 -1.81 -11.55
CA VAL A 9 19.43 -3.21 -11.39
C VAL A 9 20.51 -4.05 -10.68
N HIS A 10 21.78 -3.89 -11.07
CA HIS A 10 22.88 -4.78 -10.67
C HIS A 10 23.91 -4.15 -9.72
N GLY A 11 23.54 -3.09 -8.99
CA GLY A 11 24.40 -2.45 -7.98
C GLY A 11 24.99 -1.12 -8.41
N SER A 12 25.07 -0.84 -9.72
CA SER A 12 25.49 0.45 -10.27
C SER A 12 24.38 1.10 -11.11
N GLU A 13 24.37 2.43 -11.15
CA GLU A 13 23.44 3.18 -12.00
C GLU A 13 23.81 3.04 -13.48
N SER A 14 22.82 2.82 -14.33
CA SER A 14 23.00 2.77 -15.78
C SER A 14 23.34 4.15 -16.35
N ARG A 15 24.36 4.20 -17.20
CA ARG A 15 24.70 5.39 -18.00
C ARG A 15 23.96 5.46 -19.33
N ASN A 16 23.23 4.40 -19.70
CA ASN A 16 22.50 4.31 -20.95
C ASN A 16 21.03 4.73 -20.77
N LYS A 17 20.36 5.00 -21.89
CA LYS A 17 18.92 5.27 -21.87
C LYS A 17 18.14 4.04 -21.39
N SER A 18 17.13 4.28 -20.57
CA SER A 18 16.18 3.27 -20.08
C SER A 18 14.78 3.65 -20.53
N MET A 19 13.89 2.66 -20.63
CA MET A 19 12.47 2.96 -20.79
C MET A 19 11.91 3.42 -19.45
N VAL A 20 11.38 4.64 -19.43
CA VAL A 20 10.78 5.25 -18.25
C VAL A 20 9.27 5.30 -18.42
N VAL A 21 8.55 4.80 -17.42
CA VAL A 21 7.09 4.79 -17.37
C VAL A 21 6.64 5.86 -16.39
N HIS A 22 5.69 6.70 -16.79
CA HIS A 22 5.05 7.68 -15.92
C HIS A 22 3.67 7.16 -15.56
N ILE A 23 3.35 7.22 -14.27
CA ILE A 23 2.03 6.83 -13.77
C ILE A 23 1.14 8.07 -13.75
N GLU A 24 -0.03 7.97 -14.37
CA GLU A 24 -1.08 8.98 -14.28
C GLU A 24 -1.92 8.75 -13.02
N ASN A 25 -2.15 9.81 -12.25
CA ASN A 25 -2.91 9.72 -11.01
C ASN A 25 -4.42 9.77 -11.29
N VAL A 26 -5.05 8.62 -11.44
CA VAL A 26 -6.51 8.51 -11.62
C VAL A 26 -7.32 8.90 -10.37
N TYR A 27 -6.67 9.13 -9.23
CA TYR A 27 -7.28 9.56 -7.97
C TYR A 27 -7.04 11.03 -7.66
N GLU A 28 -6.53 11.80 -8.62
CA GLU A 28 -6.31 13.24 -8.44
C GLU A 28 -7.62 13.95 -8.07
N HIS A 29 -7.51 14.95 -7.20
CA HIS A 29 -8.65 15.73 -6.64
C HIS A 29 -9.71 14.93 -5.86
N ARG A 30 -9.45 13.66 -5.53
CA ARG A 30 -10.34 12.85 -4.69
C ARG A 30 -10.00 13.00 -3.22
N LYS A 31 -11.02 12.99 -2.35
CA LYS A 31 -10.82 12.96 -0.89
C LYS A 31 -10.38 11.57 -0.44
N VAL A 32 -9.47 11.53 0.53
CA VAL A 32 -8.90 10.28 1.04
C VAL A 32 -9.99 9.42 1.71
N GLU A 33 -10.98 10.05 2.33
CA GLU A 33 -12.15 9.38 2.92
C GLU A 33 -12.97 8.62 1.88
N ASP A 34 -13.15 9.18 0.69
CA ASP A 34 -13.91 8.54 -0.39
C ASP A 34 -13.13 7.34 -0.94
N ILE A 35 -11.82 7.51 -1.13
CA ILE A 35 -10.90 6.42 -1.50
C ILE A 35 -10.95 5.31 -0.43
N ALA A 36 -10.92 5.66 0.85
CA ALA A 36 -11.00 4.70 1.95
C ALA A 36 -12.35 3.96 1.98
N ASN A 37 -13.45 4.67 1.74
CA ASN A 37 -14.80 4.08 1.67
C ASN A 37 -14.92 3.09 0.51
N GLU A 38 -14.32 3.37 -0.64
CA GLU A 38 -14.36 2.45 -1.78
C GLU A 38 -13.39 1.28 -1.61
N MET A 39 -12.14 1.55 -1.22
CA MET A 39 -11.08 0.55 -1.30
C MET A 39 -11.02 -0.37 -0.09
N ILE A 40 -11.30 0.09 1.14
CA ILE A 40 -11.13 -0.76 2.33
C ILE A 40 -12.14 -1.92 2.30
N GLY A 41 -11.62 -3.13 2.46
CA GLY A 41 -12.38 -4.38 2.33
C GLY A 41 -12.46 -4.93 0.91
N GLN A 42 -12.00 -4.18 -0.10
CA GLN A 42 -11.91 -4.66 -1.46
C GLN A 42 -10.60 -5.40 -1.72
N ARG A 43 -10.65 -6.25 -2.74
CA ARG A 43 -9.46 -6.90 -3.28
C ARG A 43 -8.71 -5.92 -4.18
N THR A 44 -7.40 -6.00 -4.14
CA THR A 44 -6.51 -5.19 -4.97
C THR A 44 -5.29 -6.01 -5.38
N PHE A 45 -4.52 -5.47 -6.31
CA PHE A 45 -3.29 -6.08 -6.80
C PHE A 45 -2.10 -5.18 -6.44
N ILE A 46 -1.05 -5.78 -5.89
CA ILE A 46 0.15 -5.09 -5.43
C ILE A 46 1.41 -5.68 -6.07
N GLY A 47 2.52 -4.96 -6.02
CA GLY A 47 3.82 -5.49 -6.44
C GLY A 47 4.06 -5.42 -7.94
N TRP A 48 3.53 -4.40 -8.61
CA TRP A 48 3.81 -4.15 -10.03
C TRP A 48 5.34 -4.23 -10.31
N PRO A 49 5.78 -4.89 -11.40
CA PRO A 49 4.96 -5.44 -12.49
C PRO A 49 4.38 -6.83 -12.21
N PHE A 50 4.86 -7.52 -11.17
CA PHE A 50 4.43 -8.88 -10.84
C PHE A 50 3.30 -8.86 -9.82
N LEU A 51 2.09 -8.61 -10.33
CA LEU A 51 0.92 -8.39 -9.51
C LEU A 51 0.57 -9.59 -8.63
N GLN A 52 0.38 -9.32 -7.33
CA GLN A 52 -0.13 -10.25 -6.34
C GLN A 52 -1.44 -9.74 -5.76
N GLU A 53 -2.45 -10.60 -5.68
CA GLU A 53 -3.73 -10.27 -5.03
C GLU A 53 -3.56 -10.06 -3.52
N GLY A 54 -4.29 -9.10 -2.98
CA GLY A 54 -4.41 -8.88 -1.54
C GLY A 54 -5.70 -8.15 -1.17
N LEU A 55 -5.96 -8.09 0.13
CA LEU A 55 -7.11 -7.38 0.70
C LEU A 55 -6.67 -6.03 1.26
N VAL A 56 -7.34 -4.95 0.88
CA VAL A 56 -7.10 -3.63 1.48
C VAL A 56 -7.65 -3.62 2.90
N SER A 57 -6.79 -3.31 3.86
CA SER A 57 -7.14 -3.27 5.29
C SER A 57 -7.21 -1.87 5.87
N ALA A 58 -6.47 -0.92 5.29
CA ALA A 58 -6.48 0.49 5.68
C ALA A 58 -5.97 1.35 4.52
N VAL A 59 -6.25 2.64 4.60
CA VAL A 59 -5.67 3.69 3.74
C VAL A 59 -5.02 4.72 4.67
N SER A 60 -3.94 5.39 4.27
CA SER A 60 -3.33 6.44 5.10
C SER A 60 -2.72 7.54 4.26
N ASP A 61 -2.89 8.77 4.70
CA ASP A 61 -2.15 9.92 4.21
C ASP A 61 -1.03 10.31 5.18
N SER A 62 -0.45 11.50 4.99
CA SER A 62 0.64 12.02 5.80
C SER A 62 0.30 12.26 7.28
N LEU A 63 -0.98 12.37 7.65
CA LEU A 63 -1.44 12.74 8.98
C LEU A 63 -2.31 11.67 9.66
N PHE A 64 -3.08 10.90 8.88
CA PHE A 64 -4.10 9.97 9.37
C PHE A 64 -4.00 8.59 8.73
N THR A 65 -4.49 7.59 9.46
CA THR A 65 -4.82 6.26 8.96
C THR A 65 -6.33 6.05 9.04
N TYR A 66 -6.92 5.66 7.93
CA TYR A 66 -8.33 5.37 7.75
C TYR A 66 -8.57 3.86 7.81
N GLU A 67 -9.48 3.43 8.68
CA GLU A 67 -9.89 2.03 8.85
C GLU A 67 -11.43 1.93 8.83
N LYS A 68 -11.97 0.82 8.32
CA LYS A 68 -13.41 0.53 8.45
C LYS A 68 -13.67 -0.26 9.72
N VAL A 69 -14.49 0.29 10.61
CA VAL A 69 -14.86 -0.34 11.87
C VAL A 69 -16.37 -0.51 11.96
N SER A 70 -16.80 -1.71 12.36
CA SER A 70 -18.18 -2.00 12.71
C SER A 70 -18.37 -1.73 14.21
N LEU A 71 -18.77 -0.52 14.55
CA LEU A 71 -18.95 -0.09 15.96
C LEU A 71 -20.20 -0.70 16.60
N ILE A 72 -21.22 -1.04 15.79
CA ILE A 72 -22.51 -1.53 16.26
C ILE A 72 -22.86 -2.79 15.45
N PRO A 73 -23.19 -3.93 16.08
CA PRO A 73 -23.67 -5.12 15.39
C PRO A 73 -24.90 -4.79 14.51
N GLY A 74 -24.87 -5.19 13.24
CA GLY A 74 -25.97 -4.97 12.29
C GLY A 74 -25.99 -3.61 11.57
N LYS A 75 -25.07 -2.68 11.88
CA LYS A 75 -24.92 -1.43 11.12
C LYS A 75 -23.76 -1.53 10.12
N PRO A 76 -23.82 -0.81 8.98
CA PRO A 76 -22.72 -0.79 8.03
C PRO A 76 -21.45 -0.24 8.68
N ALA A 77 -20.31 -0.86 8.35
CA ALA A 77 -19.01 -0.40 8.83
C ALA A 77 -18.75 1.03 8.34
N LYS A 78 -18.25 1.89 9.24
CA LYS A 78 -17.92 3.28 8.93
C LYS A 78 -16.40 3.45 8.86
N VAL A 79 -15.95 4.31 7.95
CA VAL A 79 -14.56 4.75 7.93
C VAL A 79 -14.34 5.70 9.11
N ILE A 80 -13.32 5.40 9.90
CA ILE A 80 -12.81 6.27 10.97
C ILE A 80 -11.39 6.70 10.61
N SER A 81 -11.04 7.94 10.94
CA SER A 81 -9.68 8.46 10.81
C SER A 81 -8.99 8.42 12.17
N ASN A 82 -7.77 7.88 12.20
CA ASN A 82 -6.91 7.83 13.36
C ASN A 82 -5.63 8.62 13.07
N PRO A 83 -5.31 9.68 13.83
CA PRO A 83 -4.08 10.43 13.61
C PRO A 83 -2.86 9.54 13.85
N HIS A 84 -1.80 9.74 13.06
CA HIS A 84 -0.53 9.10 13.33
C HIS A 84 0.02 9.59 14.67
N ALA A 85 0.67 8.69 15.41
CA ALA A 85 1.52 9.12 16.53
C ALA A 85 2.63 10.06 16.02
N PRO A 86 3.22 10.92 16.86
CA PRO A 86 4.25 11.87 16.41
C PRO A 86 5.41 11.22 15.65
N GLN A 87 5.88 10.05 16.10
CA GLN A 87 6.91 9.26 15.39
C GLN A 87 6.38 8.63 14.08
N GLY A 88 5.07 8.37 14.01
CA GLY A 88 4.39 7.79 12.86
C GLY A 88 4.40 8.68 11.63
N LEU A 89 4.36 10.00 11.80
CA LEU A 89 4.43 10.98 10.70
C LEU A 89 5.72 10.81 9.89
N GLY A 90 6.87 10.79 10.57
CA GLY A 90 8.17 10.57 9.93
C GLY A 90 8.27 9.19 9.28
N HIS A 91 7.76 8.15 9.95
CA HIS A 91 7.74 6.80 9.38
C HIS A 91 6.88 6.68 8.12
N TRP A 92 5.75 7.37 8.06
CA TRP A 92 4.91 7.39 6.87
C TRP A 92 5.65 8.07 5.72
N LYS A 93 6.23 9.26 5.96
CA LYS A 93 6.97 10.02 4.95
C LYS A 93 8.15 9.23 4.38
N SER A 94 9.01 8.68 5.25
CA SER A 94 10.13 7.85 4.79
C SER A 94 9.68 6.59 4.03
N LYS A 95 8.47 6.06 4.31
CA LYS A 95 7.93 4.91 3.58
C LYS A 95 7.45 5.31 2.18
N ALA A 96 6.80 6.47 2.04
CA ALA A 96 6.40 7.04 0.76
C ALA A 96 7.63 7.30 -0.13
N GLU A 97 8.61 8.06 0.38
CA GLU A 97 9.86 8.38 -0.34
C GLU A 97 10.64 7.12 -0.75
N ARG A 98 10.66 6.11 0.12
CA ARG A 98 11.30 4.83 -0.20
C ARG A 98 10.61 4.11 -1.36
N LEU A 99 9.28 4.18 -1.46
CA LEU A 99 8.54 3.56 -2.56
C LEU A 99 8.78 4.31 -3.87
N GLU A 100 8.72 5.64 -3.86
CA GLU A 100 9.06 6.48 -5.02
C GLU A 100 10.47 6.19 -5.52
N SER A 101 11.45 6.20 -4.61
CA SER A 101 12.86 5.91 -4.94
C SER A 101 13.02 4.49 -5.48
N TYR A 102 12.36 3.49 -4.87
CA TYR A 102 12.42 2.12 -5.34
C TYR A 102 11.88 1.99 -6.76
N TYR A 103 10.68 2.48 -7.04
CA TYR A 103 10.08 2.38 -8.38
C TYR A 103 10.88 3.18 -9.41
N SER A 104 11.36 4.36 -9.04
CA SER A 104 12.16 5.22 -9.93
C SER A 104 13.50 4.55 -10.28
N LYS A 105 14.27 4.13 -9.27
CA LYS A 105 15.64 3.66 -9.46
C LYS A 105 15.76 2.18 -9.78
N ARG A 106 14.86 1.32 -9.29
CA ARG A 106 14.91 -0.13 -9.59
C ARG A 106 14.06 -0.51 -10.79
N CYS A 107 12.93 0.18 -11.00
CA CYS A 107 11.94 -0.22 -12.00
C CYS A 107 11.82 0.76 -13.19
N GLY A 108 12.47 1.93 -13.13
CA GLY A 108 12.30 2.96 -14.16
C GLY A 108 10.88 3.53 -14.21
N VAL A 109 10.17 3.53 -13.09
CA VAL A 109 8.79 4.02 -12.98
C VAL A 109 8.74 5.28 -12.14
N ILE A 110 8.20 6.35 -12.72
CA ILE A 110 7.96 7.62 -12.06
C ILE A 110 6.50 7.61 -11.60
N THR A 111 6.30 7.44 -10.29
CA THR A 111 4.99 7.43 -9.64
C THR A 111 4.41 8.83 -9.40
N GLY A 112 5.26 9.86 -9.44
CA GLY A 112 4.95 11.16 -8.84
C GLY A 112 5.02 11.10 -7.31
N ASN A 113 4.56 12.17 -6.68
CA ASN A 113 4.49 12.27 -5.23
C ASN A 113 3.40 11.32 -4.69
N ILE A 114 3.72 10.57 -3.65
CA ILE A 114 2.78 9.68 -2.98
C ILE A 114 2.09 10.43 -1.84
N ASP A 115 0.85 10.85 -2.07
CA ASP A 115 0.02 11.49 -1.05
C ASP A 115 -0.74 10.47 -0.18
N VAL A 116 -1.02 9.29 -0.74
CA VAL A 116 -1.83 8.25 -0.09
C VAL A 116 -1.16 6.89 -0.23
N LEU A 117 -1.11 6.15 0.88
CA LEU A 117 -0.64 4.77 0.95
C LEU A 117 -1.78 3.80 1.28
N ILE A 118 -1.83 2.68 0.55
CA ILE A 118 -2.79 1.59 0.78
C ILE A 118 -2.11 0.48 1.58
N HIS A 119 -2.74 0.05 2.67
CA HIS A 119 -2.25 -1.04 3.52
C HIS A 119 -2.93 -2.35 3.13
N VAL A 120 -2.21 -3.19 2.41
CA VAL A 120 -2.72 -4.44 1.84
C VAL A 120 -2.23 -5.65 2.64
N ARG A 121 -3.12 -6.62 2.83
CA ARG A 121 -2.81 -7.97 3.32
C ARG A 121 -2.71 -8.92 2.12
N PRO A 122 -1.50 -9.31 1.70
CA PRO A 122 -1.36 -10.18 0.52
C PRO A 122 -2.02 -11.54 0.76
N LEU A 123 -2.54 -12.15 -0.31
CA LEU A 123 -3.04 -13.51 -0.27
C LEU A 123 -1.91 -14.46 0.15
N LYS A 124 -2.19 -15.33 1.12
CA LYS A 124 -1.27 -16.37 1.60
C LYS A 124 -1.56 -17.71 0.93
N GLY A 125 -2.83 -18.06 0.74
CA GLY A 125 -3.25 -19.34 0.17
C GLY A 125 -4.74 -19.63 0.36
N LEU A 126 -5.15 -20.89 0.22
CA LEU A 126 -6.52 -21.35 0.41
C LEU A 126 -6.61 -22.31 1.61
N LYS A 127 -7.69 -22.22 2.39
CA LYS A 127 -8.05 -23.17 3.46
C LYS A 127 -9.35 -23.85 3.10
N ARG A 128 -9.38 -25.18 3.18
CA ARG A 128 -10.64 -25.92 3.16
C ARG A 128 -11.37 -25.74 4.50
N LEU A 129 -12.63 -25.39 4.43
CA LEU A 129 -13.55 -25.31 5.56
C LEU A 129 -14.22 -26.67 5.79
N ASP A 130 -14.78 -26.86 6.98
CA ASP A 130 -15.45 -28.11 7.38
C ASP A 130 -16.69 -28.40 6.51
N THR A 131 -17.29 -27.35 5.93
CA THR A 131 -18.35 -27.43 4.92
C THR A 131 -17.86 -27.93 3.55
N GLY A 132 -16.57 -28.20 3.40
CA GLY A 132 -15.94 -28.59 2.13
C GLY A 132 -15.53 -27.41 1.24
N ALA A 133 -16.03 -26.19 1.51
CA ALA A 133 -15.74 -24.99 0.73
C ALA A 133 -14.28 -24.51 0.89
N LEU A 134 -13.72 -23.89 -0.16
CA LEU A 134 -12.39 -23.28 -0.11
C LEU A 134 -12.49 -21.78 0.20
N SER A 135 -11.78 -21.35 1.24
CA SER A 135 -11.71 -19.97 1.71
C SER A 135 -10.30 -19.39 1.52
N ARG A 136 -10.20 -18.11 1.15
CA ARG A 136 -8.91 -17.43 0.98
C ARG A 136 -8.32 -17.04 2.33
N ILE A 137 -7.05 -17.37 2.55
CA ILE A 137 -6.28 -16.96 3.72
C ILE A 137 -5.44 -15.74 3.34
N MET A 138 -5.69 -14.60 3.97
CA MET A 138 -4.82 -13.42 3.84
C MET A 138 -3.70 -13.48 4.87
N LYS A 139 -2.53 -12.91 4.55
CA LYS A 139 -1.42 -12.79 5.51
C LYS A 139 -1.87 -11.95 6.70
N ALA A 140 -1.55 -12.42 7.91
CA ALA A 140 -1.82 -11.68 9.13
C ALA A 140 -1.04 -10.35 9.14
N ARG A 141 -1.64 -9.32 9.77
CA ARG A 141 -0.93 -8.05 10.01
C ARG A 141 0.32 -8.37 10.84
N ARG A 142 1.51 -8.07 10.30
CA ARG A 142 2.76 -8.16 11.05
C ARG A 142 2.65 -7.23 12.25
N ARG A 143 2.39 -7.77 13.45
CA ARG A 143 2.54 -7.02 14.70
C ARG A 143 4.03 -6.71 14.83
N ARG A 144 4.41 -5.43 14.79
CA ARG A 144 5.73 -5.02 15.29
C ARG A 144 5.76 -5.47 16.75
N ARG A 145 6.64 -6.40 17.10
CA ARG A 145 6.91 -6.72 18.51
C ARG A 145 7.44 -5.43 19.13
N SER A 146 6.64 -4.74 19.95
CA SER A 146 7.21 -3.79 20.90
C SER A 146 8.09 -4.63 21.82
N LYS A 147 9.39 -4.34 21.84
CA LYS A 147 10.24 -4.83 22.93
C LYS A 147 9.74 -4.09 24.17
N LEU A 148 8.93 -4.76 24.98
CA LEU A 148 8.68 -4.34 26.35
C LEU A 148 10.02 -4.52 27.07
N SER A 149 10.73 -3.43 27.35
CA SER A 149 11.88 -3.52 28.26
C SER A 149 11.34 -3.80 29.65
N LYS A 150 11.91 -4.81 30.30
CA LYS A 150 11.82 -4.96 31.76
C LYS A 150 12.68 -3.89 32.42
#